data_AF-A0A4R2HFC5-F1
#
_entry.id   AF-A0A4R2HFC5-F1
#
_cell.length_a   1.000
_cell.length_b   1.000
_cell.length_c   1.000
_cell.angle_alpha   90.00
_cell.angle_beta   90.00
_cell.angle_gamma   90.00
#
_symmetry.space_group_name_H-M   'P 1'
#
loop_
_entity.id
_entity.type
_entity.pdbx_description
1 polymer ?
#
loop_
_entity_poly.entity_id
_entity_poly.type
_entity_poly.pdbx_seq_one_letter_code
_entity_poly.pdbx_strand_id
1 'polypeptide(L)'
;MDSSISGFIFILINIISPFLVFIACCYYLFKRISADAILLFVGSGISLLLTGFYSFLMPYLARVNYLPAAEVNTYYSIAGIIGLIAGICFGIGLFILINSLLNTNKMLNKKS
;
A
#
# COMPACT_ATOMS: atom_id res chain seq x y z
N MET A 1 -29.45 9.72 -11.29
CA MET A 1 -28.18 10.45 -11.10
C MET A 1 -27.49 10.10 -9.79
N ASP A 2 -28.15 9.34 -8.89
CA ASP A 2 -27.62 8.97 -7.56
C ASP A 2 -26.61 7.81 -7.58
N SER A 3 -26.65 6.96 -8.61
CA SER A 3 -25.75 5.81 -8.77
C SER A 3 -24.30 6.20 -9.08
N SER A 4 -24.06 7.39 -9.65
CA SER A 4 -22.71 7.88 -9.96
C SER A 4 -22.01 8.46 -8.73
N ILE A 5 -22.77 9.09 -7.83
CA ILE A 5 -22.24 9.72 -6.61
C ILE A 5 -21.87 8.65 -5.57
N SER A 6 -22.71 7.63 -5.40
CA SER A 6 -22.42 6.51 -4.49
C SER A 6 -21.17 5.74 -4.91
N GLY A 7 -21.00 5.47 -6.21
CA GLY A 7 -19.79 4.83 -6.74
C GLY A 7 -18.52 5.65 -6.50
N PHE A 8 -18.60 6.97 -6.63
CA PHE A 8 -17.46 7.86 -6.38
C PHE A 8 -17.06 7.89 -4.89
N ILE A 9 -18.04 7.94 -3.98
CA ILE A 9 -17.81 7.89 -2.53
C ILE A 9 -17.17 6.56 -2.11
N PHE A 10 -17.60 5.44 -2.72
CA PHE A 10 -16.99 4.12 -2.47
C PHE A 10 -15.54 4.02 -2.95
N ILE A 11 -15.17 4.67 -4.05
CA ILE A 11 -13.78 4.72 -4.50
C ILE A 11 -12.93 5.54 -3.52
N LEU A 12 -13.45 6.68 -3.04
CA LEU A 12 -12.75 7.50 -2.04
C LEU A 12 -12.54 6.75 -0.72
N ILE A 13 -13.54 6.01 -0.24
CA ILE A 13 -13.42 5.24 1.01
C ILE A 13 -12.30 4.20 0.94
N ASN A 14 -12.13 3.57 -0.24
CA ASN A 14 -11.18 2.49 -0.42
C ASN A 14 -9.73 3.00 -0.55
N ILE A 15 -9.56 4.27 -0.92
CA ILE A 15 -8.24 4.92 -1.01
C ILE A 15 -7.76 5.47 0.32
N ILE A 16 -8.67 5.88 1.22
CA ILE A 16 -8.31 6.48 2.50
C ILE A 16 -7.38 5.58 3.31
N SER A 17 -7.63 4.26 3.36
CA SER A 17 -6.81 3.31 4.11
C SER A 17 -5.35 3.24 3.63
N PRO A 18 -5.05 2.92 2.36
CA PRO A 18 -3.67 2.91 1.87
C PRO A 18 -3.01 4.30 1.92
N PHE A 19 -3.78 5.38 1.78
CA PHE A 19 -3.25 6.75 1.91
C PHE A 19 -2.79 7.05 3.34
N LEU A 20 -3.58 6.68 4.35
CA LEU A 20 -3.21 6.81 5.76
C LEU A 20 -1.96 5.99 6.10
N VAL A 21 -1.90 4.73 5.63
CA VAL A 21 -0.75 3.85 5.85
C VAL A 21 0.50 4.44 5.21
N PHE A 22 0.39 4.98 4.00
CA PHE A 22 1.51 5.63 3.32
C PHE A 22 1.98 6.87 4.08
N ILE A 23 1.08 7.74 4.53
CA ILE A 23 1.43 8.92 5.34
C ILE A 23 2.14 8.51 6.63
N ALA A 24 1.66 7.47 7.32
CA ALA A 24 2.30 6.97 8.53
C ALA A 24 3.72 6.45 8.25
N CYS A 25 3.92 5.74 7.13
CA CYS A 25 5.24 5.26 6.72
C CYS A 25 6.18 6.40 6.31
N CYS A 26 5.68 7.41 5.59
CA CYS A 26 6.41 8.63 5.27
C CYS A 26 6.90 9.32 6.54
N TYR A 27 5.99 9.54 7.49
CA TYR A 27 6.32 10.18 8.76
C TYR A 27 7.36 9.39 9.56
N TYR A 28 7.23 8.06 9.58
CA TYR A 28 8.21 7.19 10.23
C TYR A 28 9.59 7.28 9.57
N LEU A 29 9.66 7.27 8.23
CA LEU A 29 10.90 7.41 7.47
C LEU A 29 11.59 8.76 7.71
N PHE A 30 10.82 9.86 7.73
CA PHE A 30 11.36 11.20 8.04
C PHE A 30 11.91 11.29 9.47
N LYS A 31 11.30 10.58 10.42
CA LYS A 31 11.73 10.59 11.82
C LYS A 31 12.96 9.71 12.05
N ARG A 32 13.09 8.59 11.32
CA ARG A 32 14.22 7.68 11.44
C ARG A 32 14.47 6.93 10.12
N ILE A 33 15.62 7.19 9.51
CA ILE A 33 16.09 6.41 8.37
C ILE A 33 16.72 5.13 8.90
N SER A 34 15.94 4.05 8.89
CA SER A 34 16.38 2.69 9.18
C SER A 34 15.94 1.75 8.05
N ALA A 35 16.56 0.57 7.96
CA ALA A 35 16.24 -0.41 6.92
C ALA A 35 14.74 -0.79 6.93
N ASP A 36 14.16 -0.97 8.12
CA ASP A 36 12.72 -1.22 8.30
C ASP A 36 11.85 -0.07 7.77
N ALA A 37 12.23 1.19 7.99
CA ALA A 37 11.50 2.35 7.51
C ALA A 37 11.46 2.41 5.97
N ILE A 38 12.58 2.08 5.32
CA ILE A 38 12.68 2.05 3.86
C ILE A 38 11.80 0.92 3.28
N LEU A 39 11.84 -0.28 3.87
CA LEU A 39 10.98 -1.40 3.46
C LEU A 39 9.48 -1.06 3.61
N LEU A 40 9.10 -0.44 4.73
CA LEU A 40 7.71 0.00 4.98
C LEU A 40 7.25 1.07 4.00
N PHE A 41 8.13 2.04 3.69
CA PHE A 41 7.83 3.10 2.72
C PHE A 41 7.66 2.55 1.30
N VAL A 42 8.57 1.69 0.85
CA VAL A 42 8.49 1.07 -0.48
C VAL A 42 7.25 0.17 -0.58
N GLY A 43 6.99 -0.66 0.42
CA GLY A 43 5.81 -1.53 0.45
C GLY A 43 4.51 -0.74 0.41
N SER A 44 4.35 0.28 1.28
CA SER A 44 3.15 1.11 1.30
C SER A 44 2.99 1.99 0.06
N GLY A 45 4.08 2.49 -0.51
CA GLY A 45 4.05 3.28 -1.74
C GLY A 45 3.61 2.46 -2.95
N ILE A 46 4.11 1.23 -3.07
CA ILE A 46 3.66 0.31 -4.12
C ILE A 46 2.19 -0.06 -3.92
N SER A 47 1.76 -0.37 -2.68
CA SER A 47 0.35 -0.63 -2.39
C SER A 47 -0.57 0.55 -2.77
N LEU A 48 -0.15 1.79 -2.49
CA LEU A 48 -0.89 3.00 -2.87
C LEU A 48 -1.01 3.12 -4.40
N LEU A 49 0.09 2.92 -5.12
CA LEU A 49 0.12 2.92 -6.58
C LEU A 49 -0.82 1.86 -7.16
N LEU A 50 -0.84 0.67 -6.58
CA LEU A 50 -1.76 -0.41 -6.97
C LEU A 50 -3.23 -0.06 -6.72
N THR A 51 -3.56 0.56 -5.59
CA THR A 51 -4.92 1.03 -5.34
C THR A 51 -5.34 2.07 -6.38
N GLY A 52 -4.45 3.00 -6.74
CA GLY A 52 -4.69 3.95 -7.84
C GLY A 52 -4.85 3.27 -9.20
N PHE A 53 -4.03 2.26 -9.48
CA PHE A 53 -4.10 1.47 -10.71
C PHE A 53 -5.46 0.78 -10.85
N TYR A 54 -5.92 0.10 -9.80
CA TYR A 54 -7.18 -0.63 -9.83
C TYR A 54 -8.41 0.28 -9.80
N SER A 55 -8.35 1.39 -9.07
CA SER A 55 -9.53 2.24 -8.83
C SER A 55 -9.71 3.33 -9.88
N PHE A 56 -8.63 3.79 -10.52
CA PHE A 56 -8.68 4.88 -11.51
C PHE A 56 -8.18 4.44 -12.89
N LEU A 57 -7.00 3.84 -12.98
CA LEU A 57 -6.35 3.61 -14.28
C LEU A 57 -7.07 2.53 -15.09
N MET A 58 -7.37 1.38 -14.47
CA MET A 58 -8.11 0.27 -15.08
C MET A 58 -9.50 0.66 -15.61
N PRO A 59 -10.40 1.26 -14.79
CA PRO A 59 -11.72 1.66 -15.28
C PRO A 59 -11.63 2.75 -16.35
N TYR A 60 -10.63 3.64 -16.30
CA TYR A 60 -10.41 4.63 -17.36
C TYR A 60 -9.98 3.96 -18.68
N LEU A 61 -9.00 3.05 -18.64
CA LEU A 61 -8.53 2.32 -19.82
C LEU A 61 -9.64 1.47 -20.44
N ALA A 62 -10.41 0.75 -19.61
CA ALA A 62 -11.53 -0.06 -20.05
C ALA A 62 -12.63 0.77 -20.73
N ARG A 63 -12.85 2.01 -20.28
CA ARG A 63 -13.85 2.92 -20.86
C ARG A 63 -13.41 3.53 -22.18
N VAL A 64 -12.11 3.79 -22.36
CA VAL A 64 -11.58 4.52 -23.53
C VAL A 64 -11.19 3.58 -24.67
N ASN A 65 -10.63 2.40 -24.36
CA ASN A 65 -10.00 1.55 -25.37
C ASN A 65 -10.74 0.23 -25.68
N TYR A 66 -11.88 -0.06 -25.02
CA TYR A 66 -12.61 -1.33 -25.18
C TYR A 66 -11.67 -2.55 -25.14
N LEU A 67 -10.72 -2.55 -24.20
CA LEU A 67 -9.67 -3.55 -24.13
C LEU A 67 -10.29 -4.96 -24.06
N PRO A 68 -9.78 -5.92 -24.86
CA PRO A 68 -10.22 -7.31 -24.77
C PRO A 68 -10.03 -7.83 -23.34
N ALA A 69 -10.99 -8.62 -22.84
CA ALA A 69 -10.96 -9.15 -21.48
C ALA A 69 -9.66 -9.94 -21.16
N ALA A 70 -9.05 -10.54 -22.17
CA ALA A 70 -7.76 -11.23 -22.06
C ALA A 70 -6.61 -10.28 -21.67
N GLU A 71 -6.53 -9.09 -22.28
CA GLU A 71 -5.49 -8.10 -21.97
C GLU A 71 -5.68 -7.52 -20.58
N VAL A 72 -6.93 -7.22 -20.20
CA VAL A 72 -7.30 -6.75 -18.86
C VAL A 72 -6.82 -7.74 -17.79
N ASN A 73 -7.07 -9.04 -17.99
CA ASN A 73 -6.64 -10.08 -17.06
C ASN A 73 -5.11 -10.16 -16.91
N THR A 74 -4.35 -9.95 -17.99
CA THR A 74 -2.88 -9.91 -17.93
C THR A 74 -2.38 -8.74 -17.08
N TYR A 75 -2.95 -7.54 -17.24
CA TYR A 75 -2.59 -6.38 -16.42
C TYR A 75 -2.92 -6.57 -14.93
N TYR A 76 -4.09 -7.13 -14.61
CA TYR A 76 -4.44 -7.48 -13.23
C TYR A 76 -3.49 -8.53 -12.64
N SER A 77 -3.07 -9.51 -13.44
CA SER A 77 -2.12 -10.55 -12.99
C SER A 77 -0.74 -9.98 -12.68
N ILE A 78 -0.21 -9.11 -13.54
CA ILE A 78 1.10 -8.44 -13.31
C ILE A 78 1.03 -7.55 -12.08
N ALA A 79 -0.04 -6.75 -11.96
CA ALA A 79 -0.29 -5.93 -10.78
C ALA A 79 -0.40 -6.79 -9.52
N GLY A 80 -1.07 -7.95 -9.58
CA GLY A 80 -1.16 -8.91 -8.49
C GLY A 80 0.21 -9.40 -7.99
N ILE A 81 1.12 -9.75 -8.90
CA ILE A 81 2.48 -10.19 -8.55
C ILE A 81 3.27 -9.06 -7.86
N ILE A 82 3.21 -7.85 -8.42
CA ILE A 82 3.88 -6.67 -7.83
C ILE A 82 3.30 -6.37 -6.45
N GLY A 83 1.98 -6.46 -6.28
CA GLY A 83 1.29 -6.27 -5.01
C GLY A 83 1.69 -7.30 -3.96
N LEU A 84 1.91 -8.55 -4.37
CA LEU A 84 2.37 -9.61 -3.49
C LEU A 84 3.80 -9.33 -3.00
N ILE A 85 4.71 -8.94 -3.89
CA ILE A 85 6.09 -8.56 -3.53
C ILE A 85 6.09 -7.36 -2.59
N ALA A 86 5.27 -6.34 -2.87
CA ALA A 86 5.11 -5.17 -2.02
C ALA A 86 4.58 -5.52 -0.63
N GLY A 87 3.58 -6.42 -0.56
CA GLY A 87 3.03 -6.92 0.69
C GLY A 87 4.06 -7.65 1.55
N ILE A 88 4.89 -8.50 0.92
CA ILE A 88 6.01 -9.17 1.61
C ILE A 88 7.01 -8.12 2.14
N CYS A 89 7.39 -7.15 1.31
CA CYS A 89 8.33 -6.09 1.68
C CYS A 89 7.81 -5.29 2.89
N PHE A 90 6.52 -4.90 2.85
CA PHE A 90 5.86 -4.23 3.96
C PHE A 90 5.82 -5.09 5.22
N GLY A 91 5.44 -6.38 5.10
CA GLY A 91 5.36 -7.31 6.22
C GLY A 91 6.72 -7.53 6.91
N ILE A 92 7.79 -7.69 6.14
CA ILE A 92 9.16 -7.84 6.67
C ILE A 92 9.60 -6.55 7.38
N GLY A 93 9.36 -5.38 6.77
CA GLY A 93 9.66 -4.09 7.40
C GLY A 93 8.93 -3.91 8.74
N LEU A 94 7.65 -4.29 8.79
CA LEU A 94 6.83 -4.19 10.00
C LEU A 94 7.30 -5.17 11.08
N PHE A 95 7.70 -6.38 10.70
CA PHE A 95 8.25 -7.37 11.62
C PHE A 95 9.55 -6.90 12.28
N ILE A 96 10.47 -6.33 11.49
CA ILE A 96 11.74 -5.78 12.00
C ILE A 96 11.46 -4.62 12.96
N LEU A 97 10.51 -3.74 12.63
CA LEU A 97 10.08 -2.63 13.48
C LEU A 97 9.58 -3.13 14.85
N ILE A 98 8.65 -4.08 14.86
CA ILE A 98 8.10 -4.66 16.10
C ILE A 98 9.22 -5.29 16.92
N ASN A 99 10.10 -6.07 16.30
CA ASN A 99 11.18 -6.73 17.01
C ASN A 99 12.18 -5.72 17.62
N SER A 100 12.50 -4.64 16.90
CA SER A 100 13.33 -3.54 17.40
C SER A 100 12.70 -2.84 18.61
N LEU A 101 11.38 -2.58 18.57
CA LEU A 101 10.66 -1.98 19.68
C LEU A 101 10.60 -2.91 20.91
N LEU A 102 10.34 -4.21 20.73
CA LEU A 102 10.33 -5.18 21.81
C LEU A 102 11.70 -5.33 22.48
N ASN A 103 12.77 -5.37 21.69
CA ASN A 103 14.13 -5.51 22.22
C ASN A 103 14.56 -4.25 22.99
N THR A 104 14.20 -3.06 22.48
CA THR A 104 14.47 -1.78 23.16
C THR A 104 13.72 -1.68 24.50
N ASN A 105 12.45 -2.07 24.54
CA ASN A 105 11.67 -2.09 25.79
C ASN A 105 12.23 -3.08 26.82
N LYS A 106 12.70 -4.26 26.39
CA LYS A 106 13.38 -5.21 27.27
C LYS A 106 14.65 -4.62 27.89
N MET A 107 15.44 -3.86 27.13
CA MET A 107 16.64 -3.20 27.65
C MET A 107 16.33 -2.08 28.64
N LEU A 108 15.23 -1.34 28.45
CA LEU A 108 14.78 -0.31 29.38
C LEU A 108 14.25 -0.92 30.69
N ASN A 109 13.47 -1.99 30.61
CA ASN A 109 12.92 -2.68 31.79
C ASN A 109 14.02 -3.36 32.64
N LYS A 110 15.10 -3.84 32.02
CA LYS A 110 16.24 -4.45 32.74
C LYS A 110 17.14 -3.44 33.47
N LYS A 111 16.95 -2.14 33.25
CA LYS A 111 17.69 -1.05 33.91
C LYS A 111 16.90 -0.33 35.02
N SER A 112 15.61 -0.64 35.18
CA SER A 112 14.77 -0.18 36.29
C SER A 112 14.80 -1.19 37.44
#